data_AF-A0A1E7KR37-F1
#
_entry.id   AF-A0A1E7KR37-F1
#
_cell.length_a   1.000
_cell.length_b   1.000
_cell.length_c   1.000
_cell.angle_alpha   90.00
_cell.angle_beta   90.00
_cell.angle_gamma   90.00
#
_symmetry.space_group_name_H-M   'P 1'
#
loop_
_entity.id
_entity.type
_entity.pdbx_description
1 polymer ?
#
loop_
_entity_poly.entity_id
_entity_poly.type
_entity_poly.pdbx_seq_one_letter_code
_entity_poly.pdbx_strand_id
1 'polypeptide(L)'
;MPGSARPTQSSRTETVLLALCAALALALALSSPPGVPQQIWGGCAALGYAAAALAAVRSARRWAPPTAVVAAVGTVVVPFVVLVVLDRAQMEVGVVERAGDLLLGTGSPYSEDPVRVSDFNPYLPGMALFGLPHALFGEVPGAGLLAGPRWWFALCFLGTMVGAARVAGIGRRTRRAVALVTVCPAVALPLAIGGVDPPVVGMACLGLAYAGRG
;
A
#
# COMPACT_ATOMS: atom_id res chain seq x y z
N MET A 1 23.02 -36.11 -1.01
CA MET A 1 23.14 -34.98 -1.96
C MET A 1 21.74 -34.49 -2.32
N PRO A 2 21.32 -33.27 -1.92
CA PRO A 2 20.04 -32.74 -2.33
C PRO A 2 20.14 -32.31 -3.80
N GLY A 3 19.36 -32.95 -4.67
CA GLY A 3 19.30 -32.60 -6.08
C GLY A 3 18.86 -31.15 -6.26
N SER A 4 19.68 -30.36 -6.95
CA SER A 4 19.35 -29.00 -7.35
C SER A 4 18.17 -29.03 -8.32
N ALA A 5 16.96 -28.82 -7.79
CA ALA A 5 15.76 -28.71 -8.61
C ALA A 5 15.94 -27.55 -9.59
N ARG A 6 16.01 -27.86 -10.89
CA ARG A 6 16.13 -26.83 -11.93
C ARG A 6 14.91 -25.89 -11.87
N PRO A 7 15.10 -24.56 -11.89
CA PRO A 7 13.98 -23.63 -11.87
C PRO A 7 13.10 -23.82 -13.10
N THR A 8 11.80 -23.97 -12.89
CA THR A 8 10.81 -24.07 -13.98
C THR A 8 10.74 -22.74 -14.74
N GLN A 9 10.30 -22.74 -15.99
CA GLN A 9 10.14 -21.52 -16.81
C GLN A 9 9.35 -20.43 -16.08
N SER A 10 8.34 -20.83 -15.29
CA SER A 10 7.52 -19.93 -14.48
C SER A 10 8.28 -19.21 -13.35
N SER A 11 9.30 -19.86 -12.75
CA SER A 11 10.17 -19.28 -11.72
C SER A 11 11.14 -18.27 -12.33
N ARG A 12 11.65 -18.53 -13.55
CA ARG A 12 12.50 -17.56 -14.27
C ARG A 12 11.77 -16.26 -14.57
N THR A 13 10.53 -16.33 -15.08
CA THR A 13 9.72 -15.14 -15.34
C THR A 13 9.46 -14.33 -14.07
N GLU A 14 9.14 -15.00 -12.96
CA GLU A 14 8.96 -14.33 -11.66
C GLU A 14 10.22 -13.60 -11.20
N THR A 15 11.38 -14.24 -11.26
CA THR A 15 12.66 -13.60 -10.91
C THR A 15 12.92 -12.36 -11.77
N VAL A 16 12.72 -12.46 -13.09
CA VAL A 16 12.91 -11.33 -14.01
C VAL A 16 11.95 -10.18 -13.68
N LEU A 17 10.67 -10.48 -13.41
CA LEU A 17 9.69 -9.47 -13.03
C LEU A 17 10.04 -8.79 -11.70
N LEU A 18 10.46 -9.56 -10.69
CA LEU A 18 10.90 -9.01 -9.40
C LEU A 18 12.17 -8.16 -9.56
N ALA A 19 13.14 -8.61 -10.35
CA ALA A 19 14.34 -7.84 -10.65
C ALA A 19 14.02 -6.52 -11.40
N LEU A 20 13.07 -6.56 -12.34
CA LEU A 20 12.58 -5.35 -13.01
C LEU A 20 11.90 -4.40 -12.02
N CYS A 21 11.07 -4.92 -11.12
CA CYS A 21 10.46 -4.11 -10.05
C CYS A 21 11.51 -3.49 -9.14
N ALA A 22 12.59 -4.21 -8.82
CA ALA A 22 13.71 -3.69 -8.05
C ALA A 22 14.40 -2.53 -8.77
N ALA A 23 14.69 -2.69 -10.07
CA ALA A 23 15.30 -1.65 -10.88
C ALA A 23 14.41 -0.41 -11.01
N LEU A 24 13.11 -0.58 -11.22
CA LEU A 24 12.14 0.53 -11.27
C LEU A 24 12.02 1.25 -9.93
N ALA A 25 11.96 0.52 -8.81
CA ALA A 25 11.93 1.11 -7.48
C ALA A 25 13.22 1.89 -7.17
N LEU A 26 14.38 1.36 -7.57
CA LEU A 26 15.66 2.06 -7.44
C LEU A 26 15.69 3.32 -8.31
N ALA A 27 15.22 3.24 -9.56
CA ALA A 27 15.14 4.40 -10.45
C ALA A 27 14.24 5.50 -9.84
N LEU A 28 13.08 5.12 -9.27
CA LEU A 28 12.22 6.05 -8.54
C LEU A 28 12.94 6.68 -7.35
N ALA A 29 13.72 5.89 -6.58
CA ALA A 29 14.47 6.43 -5.46
C ALA A 29 15.52 7.46 -5.91
N LEU A 30 16.26 7.15 -6.97
CA LEU A 30 17.32 8.01 -7.49
C LEU A 30 16.78 9.26 -8.19
N SER A 31 15.58 9.21 -8.76
CA SER A 31 14.93 10.36 -9.41
C SER A 31 14.13 11.24 -8.45
N SER A 32 13.83 10.74 -7.24
CA SER A 32 13.06 11.48 -6.24
C SER A 32 13.94 12.41 -5.40
N PRO A 33 13.48 13.61 -5.04
CA PRO A 33 14.22 14.51 -4.15
C PRO A 33 14.57 13.87 -2.79
N PRO A 34 15.68 14.28 -2.15
CA PRO A 34 16.05 13.77 -0.84
C PRO A 34 14.96 13.94 0.23
N GLY A 35 14.66 12.87 0.97
CA GLY A 35 13.75 12.88 2.12
C GLY A 35 12.26 12.78 1.80
N VAL A 36 11.86 12.73 0.53
CA VAL A 36 10.45 12.54 0.16
C VAL A 36 10.04 11.07 0.33
N PRO A 37 8.76 10.78 0.64
CA PRO A 37 8.29 9.41 0.87
C PRO A 37 8.59 8.43 -0.27
N GLN A 38 8.50 8.91 -1.51
CA GLN A 38 8.77 8.12 -2.73
C GLN A 38 10.23 7.67 -2.79
N GLN A 39 11.17 8.51 -2.35
CA GLN A 39 12.58 8.15 -2.29
C GLN A 39 12.81 7.03 -1.27
N ILE A 40 12.31 7.22 -0.06
CA ILE A 40 12.47 6.28 1.06
C ILE A 40 11.84 4.94 0.71
N TRP A 41 10.63 4.96 0.15
CA TRP A 41 9.97 3.75 -0.33
C TRP A 41 10.78 3.08 -1.42
N GLY A 42 11.25 3.83 -2.44
CA GLY A 42 12.00 3.28 -3.56
C GLY A 42 13.27 2.56 -3.11
N GLY A 43 14.00 3.11 -2.15
CA GLY A 43 15.19 2.48 -1.57
C GLY A 43 14.86 1.16 -0.85
N CYS A 44 13.84 1.15 0.01
CA CYS A 44 13.38 -0.06 0.70
C CYS A 44 12.88 -1.12 -0.30
N ALA A 45 12.02 -0.71 -1.22
CA ALA A 45 11.38 -1.59 -2.19
C ALA A 45 12.39 -2.17 -3.18
N ALA A 46 13.42 -1.43 -3.59
CA ALA A 46 14.50 -1.96 -4.42
C ALA A 46 15.19 -3.15 -3.74
N LEU A 47 15.56 -3.01 -2.46
CA LEU A 47 16.14 -4.10 -1.66
C LEU A 47 15.15 -5.24 -1.46
N GLY A 48 13.88 -4.93 -1.18
CA GLY A 48 12.81 -5.90 -0.99
C GLY A 48 12.56 -6.77 -2.21
N TYR A 49 12.39 -6.15 -3.39
CA TYR A 49 12.22 -6.86 -4.65
C TYR A 49 13.46 -7.64 -5.06
N ALA A 50 14.67 -7.10 -4.85
CA ALA A 50 15.92 -7.83 -5.10
C ALA A 50 16.04 -9.08 -4.22
N ALA A 51 15.75 -8.96 -2.91
CA ALA A 51 15.73 -10.09 -1.99
C ALA A 51 14.65 -11.12 -2.38
N ALA A 52 13.47 -10.68 -2.80
CA ALA A 52 12.42 -11.56 -3.30
C ALA A 52 12.84 -12.28 -4.58
N ALA A 53 13.53 -11.61 -5.51
CA ALA A 53 14.08 -12.23 -6.70
C ALA A 53 15.11 -13.33 -6.34
N LEU A 54 15.98 -13.07 -5.36
CA LEU A 54 16.94 -14.06 -4.85
C LEU A 54 16.25 -15.26 -4.16
N ALA A 55 15.11 -15.04 -3.49
CA ALA A 55 14.29 -16.11 -2.94
C ALA A 55 13.61 -16.92 -4.06
N ALA A 56 13.13 -16.26 -5.13
CA ALA A 56 12.52 -16.91 -6.29
C ALA A 56 13.50 -17.83 -7.03
N VAL A 57 14.76 -17.42 -7.20
CA VAL A 57 15.83 -18.25 -7.81
C VAL A 57 16.03 -19.56 -7.06
N ARG A 58 15.89 -19.55 -5.73
CA ARG A 58 16.05 -20.73 -4.87
C ARG A 58 14.80 -21.61 -4.81
N SER A 59 13.72 -21.22 -5.47
CA SER A 59 12.44 -21.91 -5.45
C SER A 59 12.10 -22.56 -6.78
N ALA A 60 11.69 -23.84 -6.73
CA ALA A 60 11.12 -24.54 -7.87
C ALA A 60 9.67 -24.13 -8.17
N ARG A 61 8.96 -23.55 -7.18
CA ARG A 61 7.56 -23.15 -7.28
C ARG A 61 7.44 -21.64 -7.46
N ARG A 62 6.60 -21.24 -8.41
CA ARG A 62 6.22 -19.85 -8.63
C ARG A 62 5.49 -19.28 -7.41
N TRP A 63 5.93 -18.12 -6.91
CA TRP A 63 5.41 -17.46 -5.71
C TRP A 63 5.35 -18.40 -4.52
N ALA A 64 6.48 -19.06 -4.24
CA ALA A 64 6.62 -19.81 -3.00
C ALA A 64 6.44 -18.88 -1.80
N PRO A 65 5.95 -19.40 -0.64
CA PRO A 65 5.75 -18.60 0.56
C PRO A 65 6.90 -17.66 0.93
N PRO A 66 8.19 -18.07 0.91
CA PRO A 66 9.28 -17.15 1.24
C PRO A 66 9.37 -15.96 0.27
N THR A 67 9.20 -16.17 -1.04
CA THR A 67 9.23 -15.08 -2.02
C THR A 67 8.13 -14.07 -1.77
N ALA A 68 6.90 -14.54 -1.53
CA ALA A 68 5.76 -13.68 -1.26
C ALA A 68 5.92 -12.87 0.03
N VAL A 69 6.41 -13.52 1.10
CA VAL A 69 6.66 -12.87 2.39
C VAL A 69 7.77 -11.82 2.27
N VAL A 70 8.90 -12.17 1.65
CA VAL A 70 10.02 -11.24 1.48
C VAL A 70 9.60 -10.03 0.65
N ALA A 71 8.84 -10.23 -0.44
CA ALA A 71 8.30 -9.14 -1.23
C ALA A 71 7.38 -8.24 -0.39
N ALA A 72 6.36 -8.80 0.29
CA ALA A 72 5.41 -8.02 1.08
C ALA A 72 6.08 -7.27 2.24
N VAL A 73 7.02 -7.91 2.93
CA VAL A 73 7.76 -7.27 4.02
C VAL A 73 8.63 -6.13 3.48
N GLY A 74 9.42 -6.38 2.43
CA GLY A 74 10.37 -5.39 1.91
C GLY A 74 9.74 -4.22 1.16
N THR A 75 8.55 -4.38 0.58
CA THR A 75 7.94 -3.36 -0.29
C THR A 75 6.73 -2.67 0.33
N VAL A 76 6.16 -3.24 1.41
CA VAL A 76 5.01 -2.66 2.12
C VAL A 76 5.34 -2.43 3.59
N VAL A 77 5.62 -3.50 4.35
CA VAL A 77 5.73 -3.41 5.82
C VAL A 77 6.92 -2.56 6.26
N VAL A 78 8.13 -2.86 5.77
CA VAL A 78 9.35 -2.12 6.12
C VAL A 78 9.24 -0.65 5.72
N PRO A 79 8.95 -0.28 4.47
CA PRO A 79 8.85 1.14 4.11
C PRO A 79 7.71 1.84 4.86
N PHE A 80 6.57 1.19 5.09
CA PHE A 80 5.49 1.77 5.89
C PHE A 80 5.97 2.12 7.30
N VAL A 81 6.62 1.17 8.00
CA VAL A 81 7.13 1.40 9.36
C VAL A 81 8.20 2.48 9.38
N VAL A 82 9.15 2.44 8.43
CA VAL A 82 10.20 3.47 8.31
C VAL A 82 9.58 4.85 8.10
N LEU A 83 8.60 4.98 7.22
CA LEU A 83 7.92 6.24 6.94
C LEU A 83 7.10 6.75 8.12
N VAL A 84 6.45 5.87 8.88
CA VAL A 84 5.75 6.25 10.13
C VAL A 84 6.75 6.73 11.17
N VAL A 85 7.86 6.01 11.38
CA VAL A 85 8.89 6.38 12.37
C VAL A 85 9.59 7.69 12.01
N LEU A 86 9.84 7.94 10.72
CA LEU A 86 10.44 9.18 10.24
C LEU A 86 9.43 10.34 10.10
N ASP A 87 8.17 10.11 10.43
CA ASP A 87 7.05 11.04 10.22
C ASP A 87 7.00 11.61 8.79
N ARG A 88 7.17 10.73 7.81
CA ARG A 88 7.10 11.06 6.38
C ARG A 88 5.88 10.41 5.78
N ALA A 89 5.06 11.21 5.11
CA ALA A 89 3.84 10.77 4.43
C ALA A 89 3.67 11.54 3.12
N GLN A 90 2.86 10.99 2.21
CA GLN A 90 2.31 11.75 1.11
C GLN A 90 1.45 12.91 1.64
N MET A 91 1.40 14.04 0.93
CA MET A 91 0.68 15.24 1.39
C MET A 91 -0.80 14.98 1.67
N GLU A 92 -1.37 14.04 0.94
CA GLU A 92 -2.75 13.58 0.99
C GLU A 92 -3.14 13.05 2.37
N VAL A 93 -2.19 12.47 3.11
CA VAL A 93 -2.42 12.04 4.50
C VAL A 93 -2.78 13.24 5.37
N GLY A 94 -2.01 14.33 5.28
CA GLY A 94 -2.28 15.55 6.04
C GLY A 94 -3.56 16.27 5.60
N VAL A 95 -3.91 16.18 4.31
CA VAL A 95 -5.22 16.67 3.82
C VAL A 95 -6.36 15.90 4.48
N VAL A 96 -6.25 14.57 4.57
CA VAL A 96 -7.30 13.71 5.15
C VAL A 96 -7.38 13.84 6.67
N GLU A 97 -6.25 13.97 7.37
CA GLU A 97 -6.22 14.28 8.82
C GLU A 97 -6.99 15.58 9.10
N ARG A 98 -6.63 16.66 8.40
CA ARG A 98 -7.27 17.97 8.55
C ARG A 98 -8.76 17.93 8.18
N ALA A 99 -9.13 17.17 7.14
CA ALA A 99 -10.53 16.99 6.77
C ALA A 99 -11.34 16.29 7.87
N GLY A 100 -10.72 15.36 8.60
CA GLY A 100 -11.32 14.72 9.78
C GLY A 100 -11.53 15.72 10.93
N ASP A 101 -10.51 16.52 11.23
CA ASP A 101 -10.58 17.55 12.27
C ASP A 101 -11.68 18.57 11.98
N LEU A 102 -11.74 19.07 10.74
CA LEU A 102 -12.77 20.01 10.30
C LEU A 102 -14.16 19.37 10.36
N LEU A 103 -14.31 18.12 9.91
CA LEU A 103 -15.60 17.43 9.96
C LEU A 103 -16.13 17.32 11.39
N LEU A 104 -15.27 17.03 12.38
CA LEU A 104 -15.68 16.97 13.79
C LEU A 104 -15.92 18.36 14.40
N GLY A 105 -15.09 19.35 14.05
CA GLY A 105 -15.15 20.68 14.64
C GLY A 105 -16.25 21.58 14.07
N THR A 106 -16.49 21.51 12.76
CA THR A 106 -17.36 22.43 12.02
C THR A 106 -18.52 21.75 11.30
N GLY A 107 -18.51 20.42 11.18
CA GLY A 107 -19.49 19.67 10.39
C GLY A 107 -19.21 19.63 8.88
N SER A 108 -18.09 20.20 8.43
CA SER A 108 -17.66 20.19 7.03
C SER A 108 -16.20 19.74 6.92
N PRO A 109 -15.83 18.85 5.97
CA PRO A 109 -14.45 18.42 5.79
C PRO A 109 -13.60 19.40 4.96
N TYR A 110 -14.14 20.58 4.64
CA TYR A 110 -13.54 21.57 3.75
C TYR A 110 -13.15 22.83 4.51
N SER A 111 -11.98 23.37 4.21
CA SER A 111 -11.57 24.70 4.69
C SER A 111 -12.38 25.78 3.97
N GLU A 112 -12.80 26.80 4.69
CA GLU A 112 -13.52 27.95 4.12
C GLU A 112 -12.58 28.93 3.39
N ASP A 113 -11.30 28.95 3.76
CA ASP A 113 -10.29 29.86 3.20
C ASP A 113 -8.95 29.13 2.94
N PRO A 114 -8.87 28.27 1.90
CA PRO A 114 -7.64 27.54 1.59
C PRO A 114 -6.62 28.46 0.91
N VAL A 115 -5.49 28.70 1.58
CA VAL A 115 -4.41 29.58 1.07
C VAL A 115 -3.24 28.79 0.47
N ARG A 116 -2.92 27.61 1.02
CA ARG A 116 -1.87 26.72 0.50
C ARG A 116 -2.48 25.51 -0.22
N VAL A 117 -1.68 24.89 -1.10
CA VAL A 117 -2.09 23.65 -1.78
C VAL A 117 -2.45 22.54 -0.80
N SER A 118 -1.75 22.45 0.34
CA SER A 118 -2.04 21.49 1.42
C SER A 118 -3.36 21.73 2.15
N ASP A 119 -3.96 22.91 1.99
CA ASP A 119 -5.20 23.30 2.66
C ASP A 119 -6.41 23.00 1.78
N PHE A 120 -6.17 22.81 0.48
CA PHE A 120 -7.20 22.40 -0.46
C PHE A 120 -7.49 20.91 -0.32
N ASN A 121 -8.75 20.57 -0.05
CA ASN A 121 -9.22 19.19 -0.01
C ASN A 121 -9.95 18.85 -1.33
N PRO A 122 -9.29 18.16 -2.28
CA PRO A 122 -9.88 17.82 -3.58
C PRO A 122 -10.82 16.61 -3.52
N TYR A 123 -11.02 16.01 -2.36
CA TYR A 123 -11.71 14.73 -2.23
C TYR A 123 -13.19 14.88 -1.94
N LEU A 124 -13.95 13.83 -2.30
CA LEU A 124 -15.34 13.71 -1.87
C LEU A 124 -15.43 13.56 -0.34
N PRO A 125 -16.53 13.99 0.30
CA PRO A 125 -16.64 14.07 1.76
C PRO A 125 -16.35 12.75 2.47
N GLY A 126 -16.65 11.61 1.84
CA GLY A 126 -16.39 10.28 2.39
C GLY A 126 -14.91 10.01 2.72
N MET A 127 -13.97 10.69 2.06
CA MET A 127 -12.54 10.54 2.39
C MET A 127 -12.19 11.06 3.79
N ALA A 128 -12.92 12.06 4.30
CA ALA A 128 -12.70 12.59 5.64
C ALA A 128 -12.95 11.57 6.76
N LEU A 129 -13.73 10.52 6.48
CA LEU A 129 -13.97 9.43 7.43
C LEU A 129 -12.69 8.71 7.83
N PHE A 130 -11.69 8.66 6.94
CA PHE A 130 -10.38 8.08 7.24
C PHE A 130 -9.50 8.99 8.13
N GLY A 131 -9.85 10.27 8.25
CA GLY A 131 -9.19 11.23 9.14
C GLY A 131 -9.78 11.25 10.55
N LEU A 132 -11.02 10.82 10.74
CA LEU A 132 -11.70 10.80 12.04
C LEU A 132 -10.91 10.08 13.15
N PRO A 133 -10.24 8.93 12.89
CA PRO A 133 -9.45 8.29 13.93
C PRO A 133 -8.32 9.18 14.44
N HIS A 134 -7.64 9.91 13.54
CA HIS A 134 -6.62 10.89 13.91
C HIS A 134 -7.23 12.05 14.70
N ALA A 135 -8.37 12.58 14.27
CA ALA A 135 -9.04 13.67 14.95
C ALA A 135 -9.50 13.31 16.38
N LEU A 136 -9.80 12.03 16.64
CA LEU A 136 -10.25 11.54 17.95
C LEU A 136 -9.10 11.08 18.87
N PHE A 137 -8.02 10.51 18.29
CA PHE A 137 -6.99 9.80 19.04
C PHE A 137 -5.55 10.24 18.71
N GLY A 138 -5.36 11.22 17.83
CA GLY A 138 -4.06 11.69 17.35
C GLY A 138 -3.17 12.23 18.46
N GLU A 139 -3.76 12.91 19.45
CA GLU A 139 -3.05 13.46 20.60
C GLU A 139 -2.76 12.41 21.70
N VAL A 140 -3.37 11.23 21.64
CA VAL A 140 -3.21 10.19 22.65
C VAL A 140 -1.86 9.49 22.45
N PRO A 141 -0.93 9.51 23.44
CA PRO A 141 0.37 8.87 23.30
C PRO A 141 0.25 7.38 22.95
N GLY A 142 0.96 6.95 21.92
CA GLY A 142 0.92 5.57 21.41
C GLY A 142 -0.26 5.26 20.50
N ALA A 143 -1.48 5.70 20.84
CA ALA A 143 -2.66 5.52 19.97
C ALA A 143 -2.60 6.43 18.72
N GLY A 144 -2.00 7.62 18.82
CA GLY A 144 -1.82 8.54 17.69
C GLY A 144 -1.08 7.92 16.51
N LEU A 145 -0.12 7.01 16.76
CA LEU A 145 0.60 6.27 15.71
C LEU A 145 -0.31 5.32 14.91
N LEU A 146 -1.38 4.80 15.53
CA LEU A 146 -2.35 3.92 14.89
C LEU A 146 -3.57 4.70 14.36
N ALA A 147 -3.74 5.93 14.81
CA ALA A 147 -4.83 6.82 14.42
C ALA A 147 -4.65 7.41 13.01
N GLY A 148 -3.42 7.43 12.48
CA GLY A 148 -3.13 8.01 11.16
C GLY A 148 -3.91 7.34 10.01
N PRO A 149 -4.39 8.12 9.00
CA PRO A 149 -5.23 7.61 7.91
C PRO A 149 -4.64 6.44 7.12
N ARG A 150 -3.31 6.33 7.06
CA ARG A 150 -2.59 5.29 6.32
C ARG A 150 -3.02 3.88 6.72
N TRP A 151 -3.21 3.65 8.02
CA TRP A 151 -3.71 2.37 8.52
C TRP A 151 -5.11 2.07 8.00
N TRP A 152 -5.98 3.07 8.03
CA TRP A 152 -7.38 2.94 7.62
C TRP A 152 -7.54 2.78 6.11
N PHE A 153 -6.70 3.45 5.31
CA PHE A 153 -6.59 3.21 3.87
C PHE A 153 -6.18 1.76 3.57
N ALA A 154 -5.13 1.28 4.23
CA ALA A 154 -4.62 -0.08 4.04
C ALA A 154 -5.66 -1.13 4.48
N LEU A 155 -6.31 -0.94 5.63
CA LEU A 155 -7.36 -1.81 6.13
C LEU A 155 -8.57 -1.85 5.19
N CYS A 156 -9.02 -0.69 4.69
CA CYS A 156 -10.11 -0.61 3.74
C CYS A 156 -9.77 -1.32 2.42
N PHE A 157 -8.60 -1.05 1.85
CA PHE A 157 -8.12 -1.74 0.65
C PHE A 157 -8.09 -3.26 0.83
N LEU A 158 -7.46 -3.75 1.90
CA LEU A 158 -7.36 -5.19 2.14
C LEU A 158 -8.75 -5.81 2.39
N GLY A 159 -9.60 -5.16 3.18
CA GLY A 159 -10.97 -5.61 3.46
C GLY A 159 -11.82 -5.72 2.21
N THR A 160 -11.81 -4.68 1.38
CA THR A 160 -12.59 -4.63 0.13
C THR A 160 -12.05 -5.60 -0.93
N MET A 161 -10.72 -5.74 -1.07
CA MET A 161 -10.12 -6.72 -1.98
C MET A 161 -10.41 -8.16 -1.58
N VAL A 162 -10.37 -8.47 -0.28
CA VAL A 162 -10.77 -9.79 0.22
C VAL A 162 -12.27 -10.00 -0.01
N GLY A 163 -13.11 -8.97 0.21
CA GLY A 163 -14.53 -8.98 -0.13
C GLY A 163 -14.78 -9.28 -1.61
N ALA A 164 -14.12 -8.55 -2.50
CA ALA A 164 -14.24 -8.69 -3.94
C ALA A 164 -13.87 -10.11 -4.39
N ALA A 165 -12.76 -10.65 -3.87
CA ALA A 165 -12.32 -12.01 -4.16
C ALA A 165 -13.31 -13.09 -3.66
N ARG A 166 -13.98 -12.87 -2.52
CA ARG A 166 -15.05 -13.76 -2.05
C ARG A 166 -16.28 -13.68 -2.92
N VAL A 167 -16.69 -12.47 -3.30
CA VAL A 167 -17.85 -12.22 -4.16
C VAL A 167 -17.66 -12.89 -5.53
N ALA A 168 -16.45 -12.75 -6.09
CA ALA A 168 -16.04 -13.36 -7.36
C ALA A 168 -15.73 -14.88 -7.30
N GLY A 169 -15.88 -15.54 -6.14
CA GLY A 169 -15.70 -17.00 -6.04
C GLY A 169 -14.24 -17.48 -6.15
N ILE A 170 -13.24 -16.64 -5.86
CA ILE A 170 -11.81 -16.98 -6.00
C ILE A 170 -11.38 -18.07 -4.98
N GLY A 171 -12.15 -18.26 -3.91
CA GLY A 171 -12.02 -19.38 -2.97
C GLY A 171 -10.66 -19.40 -2.27
N ARG A 172 -10.00 -20.57 -2.23
CA ARG A 172 -8.69 -20.77 -1.56
C ARG A 172 -7.56 -19.89 -2.14
N ARG A 173 -7.73 -19.35 -3.35
CA ARG A 173 -6.74 -18.49 -4.01
C ARG A 173 -6.80 -17.02 -3.55
N THR A 174 -7.82 -16.62 -2.78
CA THR A 174 -8.02 -15.23 -2.34
C THR A 174 -6.79 -14.63 -1.69
N ARG A 175 -6.21 -15.29 -0.68
CA ARG A 175 -5.03 -14.79 0.03
C ARG A 175 -3.85 -14.57 -0.91
N ARG A 176 -3.64 -15.50 -1.85
CA ARG A 176 -2.57 -15.41 -2.84
C ARG A 176 -2.83 -14.27 -3.82
N ALA A 177 -4.05 -14.14 -4.34
CA ALA A 177 -4.40 -13.07 -5.28
C ALA A 177 -4.22 -11.68 -4.62
N VAL A 178 -4.74 -11.51 -3.41
CA VAL A 178 -4.57 -10.25 -2.66
C VAL A 178 -3.09 -9.98 -2.42
N ALA A 179 -2.33 -10.95 -1.90
CA ALA A 179 -0.88 -10.76 -1.67
C ALA A 179 -0.14 -10.35 -2.96
N LEU A 180 -0.42 -11.00 -4.10
CA LEU A 180 0.17 -10.66 -5.40
C LEU A 180 -0.14 -9.24 -5.85
N VAL A 181 -1.38 -8.79 -5.68
CA VAL A 181 -1.78 -7.41 -5.99
C VAL A 181 -1.08 -6.44 -5.04
N THR A 182 -1.00 -6.78 -3.75
CA THR A 182 -0.43 -5.90 -2.70
C THR A 182 1.05 -5.63 -2.94
N VAL A 183 1.80 -6.62 -3.45
CA VAL A 183 3.23 -6.48 -3.77
C VAL A 183 3.49 -5.96 -5.19
N CYS A 184 2.47 -5.61 -5.96
CA CYS A 184 2.67 -4.89 -7.22
C CYS A 184 3.17 -3.48 -6.89
N PRO A 185 4.22 -2.95 -7.55
CA PRO A 185 4.75 -1.61 -7.27
C PRO A 185 3.68 -0.51 -7.26
N ALA A 186 2.74 -0.57 -8.20
CA ALA A 186 1.64 0.40 -8.31
C ALA A 186 0.68 0.41 -7.11
N VAL A 187 0.67 -0.66 -6.30
CA VAL A 187 -0.17 -0.80 -5.11
C VAL A 187 0.67 -0.68 -3.84
N ALA A 188 1.83 -1.30 -3.81
CA ALA A 188 2.76 -1.29 -2.69
C ALA A 188 3.23 0.13 -2.33
N LEU A 189 3.53 0.96 -3.35
CA LEU A 189 3.92 2.35 -3.17
C LEU A 189 2.84 3.16 -2.42
N PRO A 190 1.61 3.35 -2.97
CA PRO A 190 0.60 4.14 -2.29
C PRO A 190 0.18 3.55 -0.94
N LEU A 191 0.18 2.21 -0.78
CA LEU A 191 -0.08 1.60 0.53
C LEU A 191 0.96 1.98 1.60
N ALA A 192 2.23 2.11 1.23
CA ALA A 192 3.29 2.44 2.17
C ALA A 192 3.38 3.94 2.46
N ILE A 193 3.27 4.80 1.43
CA ILE A 193 3.45 6.25 1.58
C ILE A 193 2.17 6.98 2.04
N GLY A 194 1.01 6.31 1.99
CA GLY A 194 -0.27 6.87 2.42
C GLY A 194 -1.07 7.51 1.28
N GLY A 195 -0.96 7.00 0.07
CA GLY A 195 -1.81 7.41 -1.05
C GLY A 195 -3.27 7.04 -0.80
N VAL A 196 -4.18 7.84 -1.35
CA VAL A 196 -5.64 7.69 -1.19
C VAL A 196 -6.28 6.72 -2.20
N ASP A 197 -5.53 6.30 -3.22
CA ASP A 197 -6.02 5.42 -4.29
C ASP A 197 -6.39 4.00 -3.81
N PRO A 198 -5.65 3.34 -2.88
CA PRO A 198 -5.95 1.99 -2.45
C PRO A 198 -7.40 1.77 -1.98
N PRO A 199 -7.97 2.55 -1.04
CA PRO A 199 -9.37 2.34 -0.64
C PRO A 199 -10.34 2.51 -1.81
N VAL A 200 -10.10 3.46 -2.72
CA VAL A 200 -10.96 3.69 -3.91
C VAL A 200 -10.91 2.50 -4.86
N VAL A 201 -9.71 2.02 -5.21
CA VAL A 201 -9.52 0.84 -6.07
C VAL A 201 -10.15 -0.40 -5.45
N GLY A 202 -9.95 -0.61 -4.14
CA GLY A 202 -10.53 -1.73 -3.43
C GLY A 202 -12.06 -1.73 -3.46
N MET A 203 -12.69 -0.58 -3.18
CA MET A 203 -14.15 -0.41 -3.29
C MET A 203 -14.65 -0.60 -4.72
N ALA A 204 -13.94 -0.07 -5.72
CA ALA A 204 -14.30 -0.26 -7.13
C ALA A 204 -14.25 -1.74 -7.53
N CYS A 205 -13.19 -2.47 -7.15
CA CYS A 205 -13.10 -3.91 -7.38
C CYS A 205 -14.23 -4.69 -6.69
N LEU A 206 -14.62 -4.29 -5.48
CA LEU A 206 -15.76 -4.88 -4.78
C LEU A 206 -17.08 -4.62 -5.52
N GLY A 207 -17.31 -3.39 -5.97
CA GLY A 207 -18.48 -3.01 -6.75
C GLY A 207 -18.58 -3.81 -8.06
N LEU A 208 -17.47 -3.92 -8.80
CA LEU A 208 -17.40 -4.73 -10.02
C LEU A 208 -17.67 -6.21 -9.75
N ALA A 209 -17.15 -6.75 -8.65
CA ALA A 209 -17.41 -8.14 -8.28
C ALA A 209 -18.91 -8.38 -8.00
N TYR A 210 -19.60 -7.42 -7.39
CA TYR A 210 -21.05 -7.50 -7.19
C TYR A 210 -21.84 -7.31 -8.49
N ALA A 211 -21.43 -6.36 -9.34
CA ALA A 211 -22.08 -6.13 -10.63
C ALA A 211 -22.01 -7.36 -11.53
N GLY A 212 -20.89 -8.10 -11.53
CA GLY A 212 -20.71 -9.33 -12.29
C GLY A 212 -21.49 -10.54 -11.77
N ARG A 213 -22.32 -10.40 -10.73
CA ARG A 213 -23.26 -11.45 -10.29
C ARG A 213 -24.60 -11.41 -11.00
N GLY A 214 -24.91 -10.31 -11.70
CA GLY A 214 -26.15 -10.12 -12.46
C GLY A 214 -26.09 -10.74 -13.86
#